data_AF-A0A1G0TI78-F1
#
_entry.id   AF-A0A1G0TI78-F1
#
_cell.length_a   1.000
_cell.length_b   1.000
_cell.length_c   1.000
_cell.angle_alpha   90.00
_cell.angle_beta   90.00
_cell.angle_gamma   90.00
#
_symmetry.space_group_name_H-M   'P 1'
#
loop_
_entity.id
_entity.type
_entity.pdbx_description
1 polymer ?
#
loop_
_entity_poly.entity_id
_entity_poly.type
_entity_poly.pdbx_seq_one_letter_code
_entity_poly.pdbx_strand_id
1 'polypeptide(L)'
;MARQEVELAISLTKYPNKTLEGYYLGHKIITGTYKEQLIHKIQKPDGKKIQVYGFTSLNIHLEQVEPGTYVWITYIGKSSEKNKYGNQVHICRVEYDFEKKLDLPKVDADPEGTPDAGQNDDIPF
;
A
#
# COMPACT_ATOMS: atom_id res chain seq x y z
N MET A 1 19.28 16.25 -10.05
CA MET A 1 18.66 15.52 -8.93
C MET A 1 17.16 15.71 -9.05
N ALA A 2 16.43 14.70 -9.49
CA ALA A 2 14.98 14.80 -9.67
C ALA A 2 14.32 15.00 -8.30
N ARG A 3 13.72 16.18 -8.08
CA ARG A 3 12.77 16.40 -6.99
C ARG A 3 11.57 15.54 -7.31
N GLN A 4 11.55 14.33 -6.76
CA GLN A 4 10.39 13.46 -6.81
C GLN A 4 9.24 14.25 -6.19
N GLU A 5 8.23 14.59 -6.99
CA GLU A 5 7.00 15.18 -6.49
C GLU A 5 6.48 14.27 -5.38
N VAL A 6 6.62 14.72 -4.14
CA VAL A 6 5.95 14.09 -3.03
C VAL A 6 4.49 14.50 -3.18
N GLU A 7 3.76 13.77 -4.02
CA GLU A 7 2.29 13.75 -3.95
C GLU A 7 1.94 13.61 -2.47
N LEU A 8 1.33 14.65 -1.90
CA LEU A 8 1.11 14.78 -0.46
C LEU A 8 0.27 13.60 0.02
N ALA A 9 0.93 12.59 0.60
CA ALA A 9 0.26 11.47 1.20
C ALA A 9 -0.47 11.93 2.47
N ILE A 10 -1.72 11.53 2.61
CA ILE A 10 -2.53 11.86 3.77
C ILE A 10 -2.32 10.79 4.85
N SER A 11 -2.37 11.22 6.11
CA SER A 11 -2.43 10.29 7.23
C SER A 11 -3.87 10.15 7.70
N LEU A 12 -4.42 8.94 7.64
CA LEU A 12 -5.79 8.67 8.10
C LEU A 12 -5.96 8.94 9.60
N THR A 13 -4.88 8.96 10.36
CA THR A 13 -4.91 9.26 11.80
C THR A 13 -5.39 10.68 12.10
N LYS A 14 -5.29 11.59 11.12
CA LYS A 14 -5.82 12.96 11.21
C LYS A 14 -7.33 13.05 10.99
N TYR A 15 -7.96 11.96 10.53
CA TYR A 15 -9.37 11.90 10.17
C TYR A 15 -10.06 10.71 10.85
N PRO A 16 -10.17 10.71 12.20
CA PRO A 16 -10.80 9.63 12.95
C PRO A 16 -12.27 9.45 12.57
N ASN A 17 -12.70 8.19 12.46
CA ASN A 17 -14.05 7.77 12.08
C ASN A 17 -14.51 8.30 10.71
N LYS A 18 -13.59 8.75 9.85
CA LYS A 18 -13.90 9.05 8.45
C LYS A 18 -13.51 7.87 7.57
N THR A 19 -14.44 7.47 6.72
CA THR A 19 -14.21 6.45 5.70
C THR A 19 -13.62 7.10 4.45
N LEU A 20 -12.49 6.59 4.01
CA LEU A 20 -11.94 6.83 2.69
C LEU A 20 -12.42 5.71 1.77
N GLU A 21 -13.16 6.07 0.73
CA GLU A 21 -13.62 5.14 -0.31
C GLU A 21 -12.89 5.36 -1.64
N GLY A 22 -12.65 4.27 -2.35
CA GLY A 22 -12.10 4.29 -3.70
C GLY A 22 -11.53 2.95 -4.15
N TYR A 23 -11.05 2.92 -5.38
CA TYR A 23 -10.36 1.77 -5.96
C TYR A 23 -8.92 1.74 -5.50
N TYR A 24 -8.50 0.62 -4.92
CA TYR A 24 -7.11 0.42 -4.51
C TYR A 24 -6.22 0.28 -5.75
N LEU A 25 -5.17 1.08 -5.87
CA LEU A 25 -4.26 1.05 -7.02
C LEU A 25 -2.92 0.37 -6.70
N GLY A 26 -2.81 -0.28 -5.54
CA GLY A 26 -1.56 -0.84 -5.04
C GLY A 26 -0.80 0.13 -4.11
N HIS A 27 0.46 -0.20 -3.84
CA HIS A 27 1.31 0.56 -2.93
C HIS A 27 2.70 0.80 -3.53
N LYS A 28 3.39 1.81 -3.01
CA LYS A 28 4.83 2.02 -3.23
C LYS A 28 5.54 1.98 -1.89
N ILE A 29 6.74 1.44 -1.85
CA ILE A 29 7.62 1.53 -0.69
C ILE A 29 8.44 2.81 -0.86
N ILE A 30 8.44 3.66 0.17
CA ILE A 30 9.34 4.80 0.25
C ILE A 30 10.38 4.54 1.34
N THR A 31 11.65 4.69 1.00
CA THR A 31 12.74 4.60 1.97
C THR A 31 12.86 5.94 2.69
N GLY A 32 12.35 6.02 3.92
CA GLY A 32 12.57 7.17 4.79
C GLY A 32 13.94 7.09 5.47
N THR A 33 14.36 8.19 6.10
CA THR A 33 15.64 8.30 6.82
C THR A 33 15.84 7.23 7.91
N TYR A 34 14.75 6.70 8.47
CA TYR A 34 14.79 5.78 9.62
C TYR A 34 14.13 4.42 9.37
N LYS A 35 13.24 4.33 8.36
CA LYS A 35 12.56 3.08 8.00
C LYS A 35 11.88 3.19 6.63
N GLU A 36 11.72 2.05 5.98
CA GLU A 36 10.81 1.88 4.87
C GLU A 36 9.36 2.09 5.32
N GLN A 37 8.60 2.83 4.52
CA GLN A 37 7.20 3.12 4.77
C GLN A 37 6.39 2.84 3.50
N LEU A 38 5.27 2.14 3.64
CA LEU A 38 4.34 1.90 2.53
C LEU A 38 3.45 3.13 2.33
N ILE A 39 3.27 3.52 1.07
CA ILE A 39 2.26 4.49 0.66
C ILE A 39 1.28 3.79 -0.27
N HIS A 40 0.04 3.68 0.17
CA HIS A 40 -1.05 3.10 -0.62
C HIS A 40 -1.65 4.16 -1.53
N LYS A 41 -1.92 3.79 -2.78
CA LYS A 41 -2.56 4.65 -3.78
C LYS A 41 -4.02 4.24 -3.92
N ILE A 42 -4.94 5.20 -3.85
CA ILE A 42 -6.38 4.97 -3.94
C ILE A 42 -6.98 5.98 -4.90
N GLN A 43 -7.79 5.50 -5.84
CA GLN A 43 -8.55 6.34 -6.75
C GLN A 43 -9.99 6.47 -6.27
N LYS A 44 -10.40 7.69 -5.93
CA LYS A 44 -11.80 7.99 -5.62
C LYS A 44 -12.71 7.70 -6.82
N PRO A 45 -14.00 7.46 -6.60
CA PRO A 45 -14.99 7.30 -7.69
C PRO A 45 -15.03 8.49 -8.65
N ASP A 46 -14.70 9.70 -8.16
CA ASP A 46 -14.58 10.93 -8.96
C ASP A 46 -13.31 10.97 -9.86
N GLY A 47 -12.51 9.89 -9.88
CA GLY A 47 -11.28 9.79 -10.65
C GLY A 47 -10.04 10.36 -9.95
N LYS A 48 -10.21 11.12 -8.87
CA LYS A 48 -9.09 11.72 -8.10
C LYS A 48 -8.25 10.66 -7.39
N LYS A 49 -6.92 10.70 -7.60
CA LYS A 49 -5.95 9.84 -6.92
C LYS A 49 -5.52 10.45 -5.58
N ILE A 50 -5.41 9.60 -4.57
CA ILE A 50 -5.01 9.96 -3.20
C ILE A 50 -3.97 8.96 -2.75
N GLN A 51 -2.94 9.47 -2.08
CA GLN A 51 -1.91 8.66 -1.45
C GLN A 51 -2.13 8.63 0.05
N VAL A 52 -2.01 7.46 0.66
CA VAL A 52 -2.26 7.24 2.08
C VAL A 52 -1.04 6.60 2.72
N TYR A 53 -0.58 7.17 3.83
CA TYR A 53 0.48 6.55 4.61
C TYR A 53 0.00 5.26 5.27
N GLY A 54 0.72 4.18 4.96
CA GLY A 54 0.55 2.87 5.58
C GLY A 54 0.96 2.87 7.05
N PHE A 55 0.24 2.06 7.82
CA PHE A 55 0.59 1.67 9.19
C PHE A 55 0.25 0.19 9.35
N THR A 56 0.79 -0.47 10.37
CA THR A 56 0.76 -1.93 10.50
C THR A 56 -0.59 -2.56 10.22
N SER A 57 -1.67 -2.08 10.84
CA SER A 57 -3.03 -2.60 10.62
C SER A 57 -3.50 -2.41 9.19
N LEU A 58 -3.29 -1.23 8.60
CA LEU A 58 -3.70 -0.93 7.22
C LEU A 58 -2.95 -1.79 6.19
N ASN A 59 -1.65 -1.93 6.38
CA ASN A 59 -0.80 -2.69 5.46
C ASN A 59 -1.26 -4.15 5.39
N ILE A 60 -1.52 -4.77 6.54
CA ILE A 60 -1.99 -6.17 6.62
C ILE A 60 -3.31 -6.35 5.87
N HIS A 61 -4.26 -5.41 6.02
CA HIS A 61 -5.56 -5.53 5.36
C HIS A 61 -5.43 -5.35 3.84
N LEU A 62 -4.60 -4.40 3.38
CA LEU A 62 -4.45 -4.10 1.96
C LEU A 62 -3.47 -5.04 1.22
N GLU A 63 -2.68 -5.84 1.94
CA GLU A 63 -1.83 -6.87 1.34
C GLU A 63 -2.66 -7.97 0.66
N GLN A 64 -3.85 -8.24 1.19
CA GLN A 64 -4.77 -9.24 0.66
C GLN A 64 -5.69 -8.70 -0.45
N VAL A 65 -5.66 -7.39 -0.70
CA VAL A 65 -6.57 -6.74 -1.65
C VAL A 65 -5.88 -6.57 -2.99
N GLU A 66 -6.49 -7.13 -4.04
CA GLU A 66 -5.99 -6.96 -5.41
C GLU A 66 -6.15 -5.50 -5.88
N PRO A 67 -5.15 -4.94 -6.58
CA PRO A 67 -5.31 -3.66 -7.27
C PRO A 67 -6.53 -3.69 -8.20
N GLY A 68 -7.29 -2.60 -8.20
CA GLY A 68 -8.55 -2.45 -8.92
C GLY A 68 -9.78 -2.70 -8.06
N THR A 69 -9.63 -3.32 -6.89
CA THR A 69 -10.76 -3.61 -5.99
C THR A 69 -11.26 -2.32 -5.31
N TYR A 70 -12.57 -2.14 -5.20
CA TYR A 70 -13.16 -1.05 -4.44
C TYR A 70 -13.02 -1.31 -2.93
N VAL A 71 -12.49 -0.34 -2.20
CA VAL A 71 -12.23 -0.43 -0.76
C VAL A 71 -12.84 0.74 0.00
N TRP A 72 -13.26 0.46 1.24
CA TRP A 72 -13.65 1.44 2.25
C TRP A 72 -12.72 1.31 3.44
N ILE A 73 -11.93 2.35 3.70
CA ILE A 73 -10.93 2.36 4.76
C ILE A 73 -11.36 3.36 5.81
N THR A 74 -11.65 2.87 7.01
CA THR A 74 -12.05 3.70 8.14
C THR A 74 -11.00 3.61 9.24
N TYR A 75 -10.41 4.75 9.62
CA TYR A 75 -9.53 4.79 10.78
C TYR A 75 -10.36 4.86 12.06
N ILE A 76 -10.20 3.85 12.91
CA ILE A 76 -11.00 3.68 14.13
C ILE A 76 -10.34 4.39 15.31
N GLY A 77 -9.01 4.29 15.43
CA GLY A 77 -8.29 4.89 16.54
C GLY A 77 -7.03 4.13 16.90
N LYS A 78 -6.67 4.18 18.18
CA LYS A 78 -5.55 3.43 18.74
C LYS A 78 -6.08 2.30 19.60
N SER A 79 -5.39 1.16 19.60
CA SER A 79 -5.67 0.06 20.52
C SER A 79 -5.50 0.52 21.96
N SER A 80 -6.39 0.02 22.83
CA SER A 80 -6.25 0.16 24.28
C SER A 80 -5.02 -0.59 24.79
N GLU A 81 -4.63 -1.67 24.11
CA GLU A 81 -3.46 -2.49 24.45
C GLU A 81 -2.20 -1.96 23.75
N LYS A 82 -1.10 -1.94 24.51
CA LYS A 82 0.22 -1.59 24.00
C LYS A 82 0.88 -2.81 23.38
N ASN A 83 1.62 -2.62 22.29
CA ASN A 83 2.44 -3.69 21.72
C ASN A 83 3.64 -4.01 22.63
N LYS A 84 4.41 -5.04 22.25
CA LYS A 84 5.64 -5.47 22.95
C LYS A 84 6.73 -4.38 23.10
N TYR A 85 6.56 -3.24 22.45
CA TYR A 85 7.44 -2.07 22.50
C TYR A 85 6.81 -0.89 23.26
N GLY A 86 5.70 -1.09 23.97
CA GLY A 86 5.03 -0.05 24.76
C GLY A 86 4.20 0.95 23.94
N ASN A 87 4.11 0.79 22.62
CA ASN A 87 3.40 1.71 21.73
C ASN A 87 1.97 1.23 21.47
N GLN A 88 1.02 2.17 21.48
CA GLN A 88 -0.35 1.90 21.05
C GLN A 88 -0.41 1.72 19.53
N VAL A 89 -1.09 0.68 19.07
CA VAL A 89 -1.20 0.35 17.65
C VAL A 89 -2.36 1.11 17.03
N HIS A 90 -2.14 1.70 15.86
CA HIS A 90 -3.21 2.29 15.05
C HIS A 90 -4.10 1.19 14.45
N ILE A 91 -5.40 1.30 14.64
CA ILE A 91 -6.42 0.36 14.15
C ILE A 91 -7.22 1.02 13.04
N CYS A 92 -7.40 0.29 11.94
CA CYS A 92 -8.38 0.60 10.91
C CYS A 92 -9.27 -0.59 10.62
N ARG A 93 -10.45 -0.27 10.09
CA ARG A 93 -11.35 -1.23 9.44
C ARG A 93 -11.22 -1.02 7.94
N VAL A 94 -10.97 -2.09 7.20
CA VAL A 94 -10.99 -2.09 5.74
C VAL A 94 -12.07 -3.04 5.29
N GLU A 95 -12.98 -2.55 4.48
CA GLU A 95 -14.00 -3.35 3.79
C GLU A 95 -13.71 -3.27 2.29
N TYR A 96 -13.98 -4.34 1.56
CA TYR A 96 -13.72 -4.40 0.14
C TYR A 96 -14.81 -5.18 -0.58
N ASP A 97 -15.04 -4.82 -1.83
CA ASP A 97 -16.03 -5.43 -2.71
C ASP A 97 -15.30 -6.02 -3.92
N PHE A 98 -15.18 -7.35 -3.96
CA PHE A 98 -14.45 -8.06 -5.02
C PHE A 98 -15.20 -8.07 -6.36
N GLU A 99 -16.50 -7.77 -6.36
CA GLU A 99 -17.32 -7.73 -7.58
C GLU A 99 -17.11 -6.38 -8.29
N LYS A 100 -16.90 -5.30 -7.52
CA LYS A 100 -16.53 -3.98 -8.04
C LYS A 100 -15.03 -3.87 -8.31
N LYS A 101 -14.62 -4.34 -9.49
CA LYS A 101 -13.26 -4.13 -10.01
C LYS A 101 -13.21 -3.01 -11.04
N LEU A 102 -12.24 -2.11 -10.87
CA LEU A 102 -11.83 -1.19 -11.92
C LEU A 102 -10.97 -1.98 -12.91
N ASP A 103 -11.32 -1.89 -14.20
CA ASP A 103 -10.46 -2.40 -15.28
C ASP A 103 -9.23 -1.49 -15.35
N LEU A 104 -8.22 -1.81 -14.54
CA LEU A 104 -6.94 -1.15 -14.60
C LEU A 104 -6.25 -1.63 -15.88
N PRO A 105 -5.65 -0.73 -16.69
CA PRO A 105 -4.74 -1.19 -17.72
C PRO A 105 -3.72 -2.06 -17.02
N LYS A 106 -3.58 -3.32 -17.46
CA LYS A 106 -2.50 -4.19 -16.99
C LYS A 106 -1.23 -3.38 -17.19
N VAL A 107 -0.65 -2.92 -16.09
CA VAL A 107 0.73 -2.43 -16.13
C VAL A 107 1.49 -3.67 -16.52
N ASP A 108 1.92 -3.74 -17.78
CA ASP A 108 2.90 -4.73 -18.21
C ASP A 108 3.96 -4.73 -17.12
N ALA A 109 4.03 -5.82 -16.37
CA ALA A 109 5.13 -6.03 -15.46
C ALA A 109 6.36 -5.97 -16.36
N ASP A 110 7.07 -4.84 -16.34
CA ASP A 110 8.43 -4.78 -16.83
C ASP A 110 9.09 -6.06 -16.29
N PRO A 111 9.59 -6.96 -17.15
CA PRO A 111 10.29 -8.13 -16.67
C PRO A 111 11.54 -7.59 -15.97
N GLU A 112 11.46 -7.46 -14.64
CA GLU A 112 12.61 -7.26 -13.79
C GLU A 112 13.60 -8.35 -14.20
N GLY A 113 14.65 -7.91 -14.87
CA GLY A 113 15.64 -8.78 -15.46
C GLY A 113 16.15 -9.72 -14.39
N THR A 114 15.96 -11.02 -14.61
CA THR A 114 16.83 -12.02 -14.03
C THR A 114 18.26 -11.58 -14.28
N PRO A 115 19.10 -11.35 -13.26
CA PRO A 115 20.53 -11.38 -13.49
C PRO A 115 20.84 -12.79 -13.98
N ASP A 116 21.21 -12.89 -15.25
CA ASP A 116 21.83 -14.06 -15.85
C ASP A 116 23.05 -14.41 -15.00
N ALA A 117 22.85 -15.34 -14.07
CA ALA A 117 23.92 -15.91 -13.29
C ALA A 117 24.76 -16.72 -14.28
N GLY A 118 25.90 -16.13 -14.64
CA GLY A 118 26.86 -16.70 -15.57
C GLY A 118 27.06 -18.20 -15.33
N GLN A 119 26.84 -18.95 -16.41
CA GLN A 119 27.82 -19.86 -16.96
C GLN A 119 28.66 -20.61 -15.91
N ASN A 120 28.18 -21.79 -15.52
CA ASN A 120 29.07 -22.90 -15.19
C ASN A 120 28.69 -24.06 -16.09
N ASP A 121 29.25 -24.00 -17.31
CA ASP A 121 29.50 -25.15 -18.14
C ASP A 121 30.14 -26.27 -17.31
N ASP A 122 29.57 -27.46 -17.45
CA ASP A 122 30.33 -28.69 -17.71
C ASP A 122 31.49 -28.98 -16.74
N ILE A 123 31.21 -29.75 -15.69
CA ILE A 123 32.23 -30.59 -15.04
C ILE A 123 32.06 -32.02 -15.57
N PRO A 124 32.88 -32.46 -16.54
CA PRO A 124 33.06 -33.88 -16.81
C PRO A 124 34.34 -34.39 -16.13
N PHE A 125 34.20 -35.51 -15.42
CA PHE A 125 35.20 -36.33 -14.70
C PHE A 125 35.60 -35.90 -13.28
#